data_AF-A0A5E4CVY3-F1
#
_entry.id   AF-A0A5E4CVY3-F1
#
_cell.length_a   1.000
_cell.length_b   1.000
_cell.length_c   1.000
_cell.angle_alpha   90.00
_cell.angle_beta   90.00
_cell.angle_gamma   90.00
#
_symmetry.space_group_name_H-M   'P 1'
#
loop_
_entity.id
_entity.type
_entity.pdbx_description
1 polymer ?
#
loop_
_entity_poly.entity_id
_entity_poly.type
_entity_poly.pdbx_seq_one_letter_code
_entity_poly.pdbx_strand_id
1 'polypeptide(L)' 'ESKSSEPEFRRPVVERNFTDVLCCIIFLLFIMGYIVVGLVAWVHGDPRRVAYPTDSKGHFCGQKGTPN' A
#
# COMPACT_ATOMS: atom_id res chain seq x y z
N GLU A 1 31.01 5.32 51.27
CA GLU A 1 30.51 6.65 50.91
C GLU A 1 30.06 6.65 49.46
N SER A 2 28.91 7.29 49.22
CA SER A 2 28.24 7.70 47.97
C SER A 2 28.35 6.87 46.67
N LYS A 3 27.16 6.48 46.20
CA LYS A 3 26.80 5.73 44.99
C LYS A 3 26.83 6.67 43.76
N SER A 4 27.84 6.62 42.89
CA SER A 4 27.77 7.35 41.61
C SER A 4 27.04 6.50 40.58
N SER A 5 25.73 6.70 40.50
CA SER A 5 24.89 6.25 39.40
C SER A 5 25.46 6.76 38.07
N GLU A 6 25.87 5.84 37.21
CA GLU A 6 26.19 6.09 35.81
C GLU A 6 25.05 6.93 35.20
N PRO A 7 25.34 8.02 34.45
CA PRO A 7 24.31 8.73 33.74
C PRO A 7 23.81 7.81 32.62
N GLU A 8 22.72 7.08 32.90
CA GLU A 8 21.96 6.36 31.90
C GLU A 8 21.57 7.37 30.82
N PHE A 9 22.20 7.25 29.64
CA PHE A 9 21.90 8.03 28.45
C PHE A 9 20.46 7.70 28.02
N ARG A 10 19.50 8.33 28.70
CA ARG A 10 18.09 8.26 28.36
C ARG A 10 17.92 9.02 27.07
N ARG A 11 17.91 8.28 25.95
CA ARG A 11 17.46 8.81 24.66
C ARG A 11 16.11 9.50 24.92
N PRO A 12 15.90 10.74 24.46
CA PRO A 12 14.63 11.43 24.66
C PRO A 12 13.53 10.71 23.86
N VAL A 13 12.87 9.73 24.49
CA VAL A 13 11.71 9.01 23.92
C VAL A 13 10.42 9.83 24.03
N VAL A 14 10.49 11.02 24.63
CA VAL A 14 9.34 11.72 25.21
C VAL A 14 8.51 12.52 24.21
N GLU A 15 8.99 12.78 22.97
CA GLU A 15 8.23 13.58 21.99
C GLU A 15 8.13 12.91 20.60
N ARG A 16 8.00 11.59 20.55
CA ARG A 16 7.81 10.84 19.28
C ARG A 16 6.35 10.49 18.96
N ASN A 17 5.39 10.80 19.85
CA ASN A 17 4.01 10.36 19.69
C ASN A 17 3.18 11.15 18.65
N PHE A 18 3.34 12.47 18.55
CA PHE A 18 2.46 13.27 17.69
C PHE A 18 2.68 13.02 16.19
N THR A 19 3.94 12.89 15.77
CA THR A 19 4.27 12.61 14.37
C THR A 19 3.88 11.19 13.96
N ASP A 20 4.01 10.20 14.87
CA ASP A 20 3.72 8.80 14.55
C ASP A 20 2.21 8.57 14.32
N VAL A 21 1.34 9.15 15.17
CA VAL A 21 -0.12 9.06 15.03
C VAL A 21 -0.60 9.71 13.72
N LEU A 22 -0.08 10.90 13.38
CA LEU A 22 -0.42 11.58 12.13
C LEU A 22 0.01 10.75 10.90
N CYS A 23 1.24 10.23 10.90
CA CYS A 23 1.74 9.38 9.83
C CYS A 23 0.89 8.11 9.68
N CYS A 24 0.47 7.48 10.78
CA CYS A 24 -0.40 6.31 10.76
C CYS A 24 -1.77 6.62 10.12
N ILE A 25 -2.40 7.74 10.47
CA ILE A 25 -3.69 8.15 9.88
C ILE A 25 -3.54 8.36 8.36
N ILE A 26 -2.51 9.09 7.93
CA ILE A 26 -2.26 9.35 6.52
C ILE A 26 -2.03 8.02 5.78
N PHE A 27 -1.21 7.11 6.33
CA PHE A 27 -0.94 5.81 5.74
C PHE A 27 -2.21 4.96 5.58
N LEU A 28 -3.08 4.92 6.60
CA LEU A 28 -4.35 4.21 6.53
C LEU A 28 -5.30 4.81 5.49
N LEU A 29 -5.33 6.14 5.34
CA LEU A 29 -6.10 6.80 4.29
C LEU A 29 -5.60 6.40 2.89
N PHE A 30 -4.29 6.32 2.70
CA PHE A 30 -3.71 5.83 1.44
C PHE A 30 -4.08 4.38 1.14
N ILE A 31 -4.00 3.49 2.14
CA ILE A 31 -4.43 2.09 1.99
C ILE A 31 -5.90 2.01 1.61
N MET A 32 -6.76 2.74 2.33
CA MET A 32 -8.20 2.77 2.05
C MET A 32 -8.48 3.28 0.63
N GLY A 33 -7.80 4.35 0.21
CA GLY A 33 -7.89 4.87 -1.15
C GLY A 33 -7.49 3.82 -2.20
N TYR A 34 -6.41 3.09 -1.96
CA TYR A 34 -5.96 2.01 -2.84
C TYR A 34 -6.98 0.87 -2.94
N ILE A 35 -7.56 0.46 -1.82
CA ILE A 35 -8.61 -0.56 -1.79
C ILE A 35 -9.82 -0.10 -2.61
N VAL A 36 -10.26 1.15 -2.44
CA VAL A 36 -11.38 1.71 -3.21
C VAL A 36 -11.09 1.70 -4.70
N VAL A 37 -9.90 2.18 -5.12
CA VAL A 37 -9.50 2.16 -6.53
C VAL A 37 -9.46 0.73 -7.08
N GLY A 38 -8.94 -0.22 -6.30
CA GLY A 38 -8.91 -1.64 -6.66
C GLY A 38 -10.32 -2.22 -6.85
N LEU A 39 -11.26 -1.93 -5.94
CA LEU A 39 -12.64 -2.37 -6.06
C LEU A 39 -13.36 -1.73 -7.25
N VAL A 40 -13.16 -0.43 -7.48
CA VAL A 40 -13.73 0.26 -8.64
C VAL A 40 -13.21 -0.35 -9.94
N ALA A 41 -11.91 -0.60 -10.04
CA ALA A 41 -11.29 -1.25 -11.19
C ALA A 41 -11.78 -2.69 -11.38
N TRP A 42 -12.10 -3.41 -10.29
CA TRP A 42 -12.65 -4.76 -10.37
C TRP A 42 -14.11 -4.78 -10.85
N VAL A 43 -14.94 -3.84 -10.37
CA VAL A 43 -16.37 -3.79 -10.70
C VAL A 43 -16.60 -3.19 -12.09
N HIS A 44 -15.82 -2.18 -12.48
CA HIS A 44 -15.99 -1.48 -13.76
C HIS A 44 -15.03 -1.97 -14.86
N GLY A 45 -13.99 -2.70 -14.50
CA GLY A 45 -13.02 -3.25 -15.43
C GLY A 45 -13.26 -4.72 -15.73
N ASP A 46 -12.65 -5.20 -16.81
CA ASP A 46 -12.57 -6.62 -17.09
C ASP A 46 -11.38 -7.24 -16.33
N PRO A 47 -11.59 -8.06 -15.29
CA PRO A 47 -10.49 -8.71 -14.57
C PRO A 47 -9.64 -9.62 -15.50
N ARG A 48 -10.19 -10.03 -16.64
CA ARG A 48 -9.46 -10.76 -17.68
C ARG A 48 -8.30 -9.97 -18.27
N ARG A 49 -8.35 -8.63 -18.30
CA ARG A 49 -7.22 -7.79 -18.78
C ARG A 49 -6.00 -7.85 -17.88
N VAL A 50 -6.17 -8.17 -16.61
CA VAL A 50 -5.05 -8.36 -15.68
C VAL A 50 -4.48 -9.77 -15.79
N ALA A 51 -5.33 -10.77 -16.05
CA ALA A 51 -4.92 -12.17 -16.11
C ALA A 51 -4.36 -12.61 -17.47
N TYR A 52 -4.77 -11.97 -18.56
CA TYR A 52 -4.42 -12.38 -19.92
C TYR A 52 -3.73 -11.26 -20.69
N PRO A 53 -2.61 -11.57 -21.39
CA PRO A 53 -1.96 -10.61 -22.26
C PRO A 53 -2.86 -10.26 -23.46
N THR A 54 -2.84 -8.99 -23.85
CA THR A 54 -3.50 -8.47 -25.04
C THR A 54 -2.48 -8.10 -26.10
N ASP A 55 -2.81 -8.32 -27.38
CA ASP A 55 -2.00 -7.85 -28.51
C ASP A 55 -2.15 -6.32 -28.74
N SER A 56 -1.35 -5.74 -29.64
CA SER A 56 -1.31 -4.32 -30.03
C SER A 56 -2.66 -3.74 -30.48
N LYS A 57 -3.59 -4.61 -30.88
CA LYS A 57 -4.97 -4.26 -31.26
C LYS A 57 -5.97 -4.36 -30.10
N GLY A 58 -5.52 -4.76 -28.90
CA GLY A 58 -6.35 -4.89 -27.71
C GLY A 58 -7.15 -6.19 -27.63
N HIS A 59 -6.85 -7.18 -28.49
CA HIS A 59 -7.46 -8.50 -28.45
C HIS A 59 -6.70 -9.42 -27.47
N PHE A 60 -7.42 -10.26 -26.74
CA PHE A 60 -6.81 -11.26 -25.87
C PHE A 60 -6.11 -12.36 -26.67
N CYS A 61 -4.87 -12.70 -26.33
CA CYS A 61 -4.16 -13.79 -27.00
C CYS A 61 -4.64 -15.15 -26.49
N GLY A 62 -4.76 -16.15 -27.37
CA GLY A 62 -5.00 -17.55 -26.99
C GLY A 62 -6.37 -17.87 -26.39
N GLN A 63 -7.37 -16.99 -26.50
CA GLN A 63 -8.75 -17.28 -26.08
C GLN A 63 -9.60 -17.80 -27.27
N LYS A 64 -10.55 -18.70 -27.00
CA LYS A 64 -11.48 -19.18 -28.04
C LYS A 64 -12.30 -18.01 -28.56
N GLY A 65 -12.15 -17.69 -29.86
CA GLY A 65 -12.91 -16.63 -30.54
C GLY A 65 -12.13 -15.35 -30.85
N THR A 66 -10.85 -15.26 -30.48
CA THR A 66 -9.97 -14.15 -30.90
C THR A 66 -9.17 -14.54 -32.14
N PRO A 67 -8.98 -13.64 -33.12
CA PRO A 67 -8.12 -13.92 -34.27
C PRO A 67 -6.67 -14.14 -33.80
N ASN A 68 -6.01 -15.17 -34.34
CA ASN A 68 -4.55 -15.35 -34.21
C ASN A 68 -3.84 -14.51 -35.28
#